data_AF-A0A0K8W388-F1
#
_entry.id   AF-A0A0K8W388-F1
#
_cell.length_a   1.000
_cell.length_b   1.000
_cell.length_c   1.000
_cell.angle_alpha   90.00
_cell.angle_beta   90.00
_cell.angle_gamma   90.00
#
_symmetry.space_group_name_H-M   'P 1'
#
loop_
_entity.id
_entity.type
_entity.pdbx_description
1 polymer ?
#
loop_
_entity_poly.entity_id
_entity_poly.type
_entity_poly.pdbx_seq_one_letter_code
_entity_poly.pdbx_strand_id
1 'polypeptide(L)'
;MYNNFIISDDRFVLKEMTKGDINIFENFAPNYFEYISKCQQQNQPTLLAKIFGVFKVVVKKKDSFVEKSLLVMENLFYDCDIKNKFDLKGSERNRMVDPTDQQGEIVLLDENLVQMSWSKPLY
;
A
#
# COMPACT_ATOMS: atom_id res chain seq x y z
N MET A 1 5.40 -12.76 -1.26
CA MET A 1 4.12 -12.13 -1.61
C MET A 1 3.49 -11.62 -0.33
N TYR A 2 3.19 -10.32 -0.24
CA TYR A 2 2.39 -9.78 0.87
C TYR A 2 0.92 -10.05 0.54
N ASN A 3 0.18 -10.73 1.43
CA ASN A 3 -1.24 -10.98 1.23
C ASN A 3 -2.01 -9.68 1.52
N ASN A 4 -2.29 -8.92 0.47
CA ASN A 4 -3.19 -7.78 0.53
C ASN A 4 -4.59 -8.25 0.11
N PHE A 5 -5.59 -7.88 0.88
CA PHE A 5 -6.99 -8.13 0.57
C PHE A 5 -7.70 -6.78 0.38
N ILE A 6 -8.50 -6.68 -0.66
CA ILE A 6 -9.38 -5.54 -0.86
C ILE A 6 -10.76 -5.93 -0.32
N ILE A 7 -11.39 -5.05 0.47
CA ILE A 7 -12.74 -5.30 1.01
C ILE A 7 -13.76 -5.15 -0.13
N SER A 8 -14.93 -5.81 -0.03
CA SER A 8 -15.99 -5.83 -1.06
C SER A 8 -16.45 -4.48 -1.62
N ASP A 9 -16.18 -3.35 -0.96
CA ASP A 9 -16.50 -2.01 -1.45
C ASP A 9 -15.30 -1.27 -2.06
N ASP A 10 -14.15 -1.95 -2.19
CA ASP A 10 -12.87 -1.47 -2.70
C ASP A 10 -12.28 -0.23 -2.01
N ARG A 11 -12.86 0.24 -0.90
CA ARG A 11 -12.41 1.46 -0.21
C ARG A 11 -11.17 1.24 0.65
N PHE A 12 -10.95 0.00 1.08
CA PHE A 12 -9.93 -0.34 2.07
C PHE A 12 -9.06 -1.49 1.60
N VAL A 13 -7.78 -1.40 1.99
CA VAL A 13 -6.81 -2.48 1.86
C VAL A 13 -6.52 -3.05 3.25
N LEU A 14 -6.60 -4.37 3.37
CA LEU A 14 -6.12 -5.12 4.52
C LEU A 14 -4.76 -5.70 4.17
N LYS A 15 -3.75 -5.39 4.97
CA LYS A 15 -2.41 -5.96 4.87
C LYS A 15 -2.11 -6.79 6.11
N GLU A 16 -1.79 -8.07 5.90
CA GLU A 16 -1.25 -8.90 6.98
C GLU A 16 0.14 -8.39 7.41
N MET A 17 0.30 -8.17 8.70
CA MET A 17 1.51 -7.64 9.32
C MET A 17 2.29 -8.74 10.03
N THR A 18 3.60 -8.74 9.83
CA THR A 18 4.51 -9.56 10.64
C THR A 18 4.72 -8.92 12.02
N LYS A 19 5.30 -9.66 12.97
CA LYS A 19 5.69 -9.10 14.27
C LYS A 19 6.65 -7.91 14.13
N GLY A 20 7.54 -7.94 13.13
CA GLY A 20 8.45 -6.83 12.84
C GLY A 20 7.72 -5.58 12.37
N ASP A 21 6.75 -5.75 11.46
CA ASP A 21 5.92 -4.63 10.99
C ASP A 21 5.15 -3.97 12.14
N ILE A 22 4.62 -4.77 13.09
CA ILE A 22 3.90 -4.26 14.27
C ILE A 22 4.83 -3.42 15.14
N ASN A 23 6.01 -3.94 15.47
CA ASN A 23 6.98 -3.20 16.30
C ASN A 23 7.41 -1.89 15.62
N ILE A 24 7.62 -1.90 14.30
CA ILE A 24 7.89 -0.67 13.55
C ILE A 24 6.70 0.28 13.64
N PHE A 25 5.48 -0.21 13.42
CA PHE A 25 4.26 0.59 13.51
C PHE A 25 4.07 1.24 14.88
N GLU A 26 4.21 0.49 15.98
CA GLU A 26 4.10 1.02 17.34
C GLU A 26 5.06 2.18 17.59
N ASN A 27 6.28 2.10 17.05
CA ASN A 27 7.28 3.15 17.18
C ASN A 27 6.94 4.43 16.39
N PHE A 28 6.41 4.31 15.17
CA PHE A 28 6.14 5.50 14.34
C PHE A 28 4.69 6.02 14.43
N ALA A 29 3.74 5.22 14.92
CA ALA A 29 2.32 5.54 14.96
C ALA A 29 2.01 6.89 15.63
N PRO A 30 2.61 7.25 16.79
CA PRO A 30 2.35 8.55 17.42
C PRO A 30 2.65 9.73 16.48
N ASN A 31 3.82 9.71 15.83
CA ASN A 31 4.25 10.76 14.89
C ASN A 31 3.36 10.78 13.63
N TYR A 32 2.97 9.60 13.14
CA TYR A 32 2.07 9.49 12.00
C TYR A 32 0.70 10.10 12.29
N PHE A 33 0.07 9.75 13.42
CA PHE A 33 -1.25 10.29 13.76
C PHE A 33 -1.23 11.77 14.09
N GLU A 34 -0.16 12.27 14.72
CA GLU A 34 0.05 13.71 14.91
C GLU A 34 0.13 14.45 13.56
N TYR A 35 0.94 13.94 12.63
CA TYR A 35 1.08 14.51 11.30
C TYR A 35 -0.25 14.51 10.52
N ILE A 36 -0.97 13.39 10.48
CA ILE A 36 -2.26 13.30 9.79
C ILE A 36 -3.30 14.24 10.41
N SER A 37 -3.35 14.31 11.74
CA SER A 37 -4.24 15.23 12.47
C SER A 37 -3.95 16.68 12.09
N LYS A 38 -2.68 17.07 12.03
CA LYS A 38 -2.27 18.42 11.60
C LYS A 38 -2.67 18.70 10.16
N CYS A 39 -2.42 17.78 9.22
CA CYS A 39 -2.85 17.92 7.83
C CYS A 39 -4.37 18.11 7.73
N GLN A 40 -5.15 17.33 8.48
CA GLN A 40 -6.61 17.46 8.50
C GLN A 40 -7.07 18.81 9.06
N GLN A 41 -6.52 19.24 10.20
CA GLN A 41 -6.87 20.52 10.84
C GLN A 41 -6.54 21.72 9.95
N GLN A 42 -5.45 21.63 9.17
CA GLN A 42 -4.98 22.68 8.29
C GLN A 42 -5.54 22.58 6.86
N ASN A 43 -6.39 21.58 6.60
CA ASN A 43 -6.87 21.24 5.26
C ASN A 43 -5.73 21.11 4.22
N GLN A 44 -4.61 20.53 4.64
CA GLN A 44 -3.41 20.33 3.83
C GLN A 44 -3.42 18.92 3.21
N PRO A 45 -3.23 18.79 1.88
CA PRO A 45 -3.12 17.48 1.25
C PRO A 45 -1.84 16.75 1.71
N THR A 46 -1.91 15.42 1.74
CA THR A 46 -0.77 14.55 2.04
C THR A 46 -0.75 13.35 1.10
N LEU A 47 0.45 12.83 0.86
CA LEU A 47 0.67 11.61 0.08
C LEU A 47 0.80 10.36 0.96
N LEU A 48 0.81 10.51 2.29
CA LEU A 48 0.81 9.36 3.19
C LEU A 48 -0.56 8.70 3.17
N ALA A 49 -0.57 7.40 2.88
CA ALA A 49 -1.79 6.61 2.89
C ALA A 49 -2.40 6.58 4.31
N LYS A 50 -3.70 6.80 4.39
CA LYS A 50 -4.45 6.83 5.65
C LYS A 50 -4.60 5.43 6.23
N ILE A 51 -3.96 5.22 7.37
CA ILE A 51 -4.14 4.08 8.27
C ILE A 51 -5.37 4.33 9.15
N PHE A 52 -6.32 3.41 9.11
CA PHE A 52 -7.51 3.42 9.97
C PHE A 52 -7.29 2.63 11.26
N GLY A 53 -6.36 1.68 11.27
CA GLY A 53 -5.97 0.97 12.49
C GLY A 53 -5.20 -0.32 12.22
N VAL A 54 -4.64 -0.87 13.29
CA VAL A 54 -4.05 -2.21 13.32
C VAL A 54 -4.88 -3.08 14.26
N PHE A 55 -5.33 -4.23 13.77
CA PHE A 55 -6.22 -5.13 14.49
C PHE A 55 -5.58 -6.50 14.63
N LYS A 56 -5.70 -7.09 15.83
CA LYS A 56 -5.37 -8.49 16.07
C LYS A 56 -6.64 -9.33 15.96
N VAL A 57 -6.65 -10.25 15.00
CA VAL A 57 -7.77 -11.17 14.76
C VAL A 57 -7.35 -12.56 15.23
N VAL A 58 -8.13 -13.13 16.16
CA VAL A 58 -7.93 -14.48 16.67
C VAL A 58 -9.13 -15.34 16.27
N VAL A 59 -8.89 -16.34 15.43
CA VAL A 59 -9.89 -17.32 15.01
C VAL A 59 -9.67 -18.59 15.81
N LYS A 60 -10.61 -18.92 16.70
CA LYS A 60 -10.60 -20.16 17.49
C LYS A 60 -11.33 -21.27 16.75
N LYS A 61 -10.72 -22.44 16.65
CA LYS A 61 -11.30 -23.71 16.20
C LYS A 61 -11.27 -24.70 17.37
N LYS A 62 -11.93 -25.85 17.22
CA LYS A 62 -12.08 -26.86 18.28
C LYS A 62 -10.74 -27.27 18.92
N ASP A 63 -9.69 -27.45 18.11
CA ASP A 63 -8.38 -27.94 18.55
C ASP A 63 -7.20 -27.01 18.16
N SER A 64 -7.47 -25.81 17.65
CA SER A 64 -6.42 -24.87 17.23
C SER A 64 -6.91 -23.43 17.26
N PHE A 65 -5.99 -22.48 17.24
CA PHE A 65 -6.31 -21.09 16.96
C PHE A 65 -5.35 -20.53 15.90
N VAL A 66 -5.83 -19.57 15.14
CA VAL A 66 -5.03 -18.78 14.21
C VAL A 66 -5.09 -17.33 14.68
N GLU A 67 -3.92 -16.72 14.88
CA GLU A 67 -3.79 -15.31 15.19
C GLU A 67 -3.15 -14.59 13.99
N LYS A 68 -3.76 -13.49 13.55
CA LYS A 68 -3.22 -12.60 12.53
C LYS A 68 -3.30 -11.16 12.99
N SER A 69 -2.32 -10.36 12.59
CA SER A 69 -2.36 -8.90 12.76
C SER A 69 -2.57 -8.26 11.40
N LEU A 70 -3.52 -7.34 11.31
CA LEU A 70 -3.97 -6.75 10.06
C LEU A 70 -3.91 -5.23 10.17
N LEU A 71 -3.22 -4.60 9.23
CA LEU A 71 -3.32 -3.16 8.97
C LEU A 71 -4.53 -2.90 8.09
N VAL A 72 -5.39 -1.97 8.48
CA VAL A 72 -6.46 -1.43 7.63
C VAL A 72 -6.06 -0.04 7.19
N MET A 73 -5.98 0.18 5.87
CA MET A 73 -5.59 1.45 5.27
C MET A 73 -6.45 1.78 4.05
N GLU A 74 -6.42 3.03 3.61
CA GLU A 74 -7.14 3.47 2.42
C GLU A 74 -6.63 2.77 1.16
N ASN A 75 -7.53 2.48 0.23
CA ASN A 75 -7.17 2.10 -1.12
C ASN A 75 -6.94 3.37 -1.96
N LEU A 76 -5.69 3.63 -2.34
CA LEU A 76 -5.30 4.78 -3.16
C LEU A 76 -6.03 4.83 -4.52
N PHE A 77 -6.42 3.66 -5.05
CA PHE A 77 -7.05 3.53 -6.36
C PHE A 77 -8.57 3.45 -6.29
N TYR A 78 -9.17 3.68 -5.12
CA TYR A 78 -10.63 3.69 -4.99
C TYR A 78 -11.25 4.74 -5.91
N ASP A 79 -12.27 4.33 -6.68
CA ASP A 79 -13.02 5.16 -7.63
C ASP A 79 -12.15 5.79 -8.74
N CYS A 80 -11.02 5.15 -9.07
CA CYS A 80 -10.11 5.58 -10.13
C CYS A 80 -10.06 4.57 -11.28
N ASP A 81 -10.16 5.06 -12.53
CA ASP A 81 -9.85 4.27 -13.73
C ASP A 81 -8.33 4.26 -13.99
N ILE A 82 -7.66 3.21 -13.50
CA ILE A 82 -6.20 3.11 -13.53
C ILE A 82 -5.73 2.37 -14.79
N LYS A 83 -5.17 3.12 -15.74
CA LYS A 83 -4.59 2.56 -16.97
C LYS A 83 -3.22 1.91 -16.76
N ASN A 84 -2.38 2.50 -15.91
CA ASN A 84 -1.04 2.02 -15.63
C ASN A 84 -0.75 2.19 -14.13
N LYS A 85 -0.15 1.18 -13.52
CA LYS A 85 0.32 1.22 -12.12
C LYS A 85 1.82 1.29 -12.08
N PHE A 86 2.36 2.13 -11.19
CA PHE A 86 3.79 2.25 -10.98
C PHE A 86 4.14 2.10 -9.49
N ASP A 87 5.18 1.33 -9.19
CA ASP A 87 5.95 1.44 -7.94
C ASP A 87 7.21 2.23 -8.28
N LEU A 88 7.39 3.39 -7.66
CA LEU A 88 8.51 4.30 -7.89
C LEU A 88 9.32 4.48 -6.60
N LYS A 89 10.64 4.34 -6.71
CA LYS A 89 11.57 4.44 -5.56
C LYS A 89 12.71 5.42 -5.79
N GLY A 90 12.88 5.92 -7.01
CA GLY A 90 13.96 6.83 -7.40
C GLY A 90 15.34 6.17 -7.50
N SER A 91 15.44 4.84 -7.31
CA SER A 91 16.66 4.08 -7.50
C SER A 91 16.76 3.54 -8.93
N GLU A 92 17.97 3.31 -9.44
CA GLU A 92 18.16 2.79 -10.80
C GLU A 92 18.25 1.26 -10.88
N ARG A 93 18.72 0.58 -9.82
CA ARG A 93 18.97 -0.86 -9.90
C ARG A 93 17.70 -1.68 -9.66
N ASN A 94 17.48 -2.70 -10.50
CA ASN A 94 16.34 -3.62 -10.42
C ASN A 94 14.99 -2.89 -10.46
N ARG A 95 14.87 -1.86 -11.31
CA ARG A 95 13.65 -1.06 -11.46
C ARG A 95 13.09 -1.11 -12.89
N MET A 96 13.26 -2.25 -13.55
CA MET A 96 12.59 -2.59 -14.81
C MET A 96 11.77 -3.87 -14.63
N VAL A 97 10.55 -3.86 -15.15
CA VAL A 97 9.70 -5.04 -15.33
C VAL A 97 9.49 -5.26 -16.82
N ASP A 98 9.61 -6.51 -17.28
CA ASP A 98 9.12 -6.90 -18.60
C ASP A 98 7.62 -7.22 -18.49
N PRO A 99 6.74 -6.45 -19.14
CA PRO A 99 5.29 -6.70 -19.13
C PRO A 99 4.90 -8.06 -19.72
N THR A 100 5.75 -8.66 -20.55
CA THR A 100 5.46 -9.93 -21.23
C THR A 100 5.71 -11.15 -20.34
N ASP A 101 6.54 -11.01 -19.31
CA ASP A 101 6.90 -12.07 -18.36
C ASP A 101 5.96 -12.15 -17.14
N GLN A 102 4.94 -11.28 -17.06
CA GLN A 102 4.02 -11.25 -15.92
C GLN A 102 2.62 -11.78 -16.26
N GLN A 103 2.16 -12.76 -15.48
CA GLN A 103 0.75 -13.17 -15.47
C GLN A 103 0.00 -12.38 -14.40
N GLY A 104 -1.08 -11.69 -14.81
CA GLY A 104 -1.94 -10.92 -13.91
C GLY A 104 -1.74 -9.42 -14.01
N GLU A 105 -1.99 -8.71 -12.91
CA GLU A 105 -1.86 -7.25 -12.86
C GLU A 105 -0.39 -6.82 -12.91
N ILE A 106 -0.04 -5.99 -13.88
CA ILE A 106 1.32 -5.51 -14.10
C ILE A 106 1.53 -4.21 -13.30
N VAL A 107 2.60 -4.18 -12.51
CA VAL A 107 3.08 -2.97 -11.83
C VAL A 107 4.41 -2.59 -12.43
N LEU A 108 4.43 -1.48 -13.16
CA LEU A 108 5.60 -0.93 -13.82
C LEU A 108 6.52 -0.26 -12.78
N LEU A 109 7.81 -0.16 -13.10
CA LEU A 109 8.81 0.41 -12.19
C LEU A 109 9.46 1.68 -12.79
N ASP A 110 10.47 2.23 -12.11
CA ASP A 110 11.10 3.51 -12.45
C ASP A 110 11.67 3.54 -13.88
N GLU A 111 12.37 2.50 -14.33
CA GLU A 111 12.94 2.45 -15.69
C GLU A 111 11.84 2.37 -16.76
N ASN A 112 10.73 1.67 -16.47
CA ASN A 112 9.58 1.64 -17.35
C ASN A 112 8.97 3.04 -17.49
N LEU A 113 8.85 3.79 -16.39
CA LEU A 113 8.35 5.17 -16.42
C LEU A 113 9.26 6.08 -17.26
N VAL A 114 10.58 5.99 -17.07
CA VAL A 114 11.54 6.79 -17.85
C VAL A 114 11.40 6.51 -19.35
N GLN A 115 11.40 5.23 -19.75
CA GLN A 115 11.25 4.84 -21.16
C GLN A 115 9.92 5.31 -21.75
N MET A 116 8.83 5.16 -21.00
CA MET A 116 7.51 5.64 -21.43
C MET A 116 7.49 7.16 -21.59
N SER A 117 8.09 7.90 -20.65
CA SER A 117 8.09 9.36 -20.64
C SER A 117 8.78 9.97 -21.86
N TRP A 118 9.75 9.28 -22.45
CA TRP A 118 10.42 9.70 -23.68
C TRP A 118 9.48 9.69 -24.89
N SER A 119 8.53 8.76 -24.91
CA SER A 119 7.53 8.63 -25.98
C SER A 119 6.26 9.45 -25.71
N LYS A 120 5.92 9.67 -24.43
CA LYS A 120 4.72 10.36 -23.95
C LYS A 120 5.07 11.15 -22.68
N PRO A 121 5.47 12.42 -22.81
CA PRO A 121 5.81 13.25 -21.66
C PRO A 121 4.60 13.45 -20.72
N LEU A 122 4.87 13.68 -19.43
CA LEU A 122 3.85 13.83 -18.39
C LEU A 122 3.28 15.25 -18.27
N TYR A 123 3.57 16.15 -19.21
CA TYR A 123 3.18 17.56 -19.21
C TYR A 123 2.30 17.93 -20.40
#